data_AF-A0A7S3KHX5-F1
#
_entry.id   AF-A0A7S3KHX5-F1
#
_cell.length_a   1.000
_cell.length_b   1.000
_cell.length_c   1.000
_cell.angle_alpha   90.00
_cell.angle_beta   90.00
_cell.angle_gamma   90.00
#
_symmetry.space_group_name_H-M   'P 1'
#
loop_
_entity.id
_entity.type
_entity.pdbx_description
1 polymer ?
#
loop_
_entity_poly.entity_id
_entity_poly.type
_entity_poly.pdbx_seq_one_letter_code
_entity_poly.pdbx_strand_id
1 'polypeptide(L)'
;MAGFVFHLHYDIYRKYLNSMSKFWTHVPVTYVSLIMHIGWCYVFIVRLKLELLGAALTVLIQFITNFVVIWALTMINIRSKNSNLVPTCKSEAFHDWGKLFLSGCPTYFLQLISFLSIESVVLITGFLEVQILVANTALINLLNILYLFIYAV
;
A
#
# COMPACT_ATOMS: atom_id res chain seq x y z
N MET A 1 13.87 0.52 -5.24
CA MET A 1 13.18 -0.44 -6.12
C MET A 1 12.74 -1.72 -5.42
N ALA A 2 13.58 -2.40 -4.62
CA ALA A 2 13.20 -3.66 -3.97
C ALA A 2 11.91 -3.58 -3.10
N GLY A 3 11.74 -2.50 -2.33
CA GLY A 3 10.53 -2.33 -1.48
C GLY A 3 9.22 -2.30 -2.27
N PHE A 4 9.22 -1.75 -3.49
CA PHE A 4 8.03 -1.69 -4.33
C PHE A 4 7.56 -3.08 -4.78
N VAL A 5 8.51 -4.00 -5.01
CA VAL A 5 8.19 -5.39 -5.37
C VAL A 5 7.46 -6.09 -4.22
N PHE A 6 7.95 -5.95 -2.98
CA PHE A 6 7.28 -6.54 -1.81
C PHE A 6 5.91 -5.93 -1.55
N HIS A 7 5.78 -4.62 -1.75
CA HIS A 7 4.48 -3.93 -1.65
C HIS A 7 3.47 -4.46 -2.69
N LEU A 8 3.89 -4.60 -3.96
CA LEU A 8 3.07 -5.18 -5.02
C LEU A 8 2.60 -6.60 -4.67
N HIS A 9 3.49 -7.45 -4.18
CA HIS A 9 3.13 -8.80 -3.77
C HIS A 9 2.11 -8.76 -2.63
N TYR A 10 2.36 -7.98 -1.58
CA TYR A 10 1.41 -7.80 -0.48
C TYR A 10 0.01 -7.39 -1.00
N ASP A 11 -0.05 -6.42 -1.92
CA ASP A 11 -1.31 -5.94 -2.49
C ASP A 11 -2.04 -7.02 -3.30
N ILE A 12 -1.31 -7.84 -4.06
CA ILE A 12 -1.88 -8.99 -4.79
C ILE A 12 -2.49 -9.98 -3.79
N TYR A 13 -1.75 -10.37 -2.74
CA TYR A 13 -2.27 -11.29 -1.72
C TYR A 13 -3.47 -10.71 -0.98
N ARG A 14 -3.45 -9.42 -0.65
CA ARG A 14 -4.56 -8.71 0.00
C ARG A 14 -5.81 -8.72 -0.89
N LYS A 15 -5.69 -8.32 -2.16
CA LYS A 15 -6.82 -8.30 -3.11
C LYS A 15 -7.37 -9.71 -3.36
N TYR A 16 -6.49 -10.70 -3.43
CA TYR A 16 -6.86 -12.11 -3.56
C TYR A 16 -7.63 -12.62 -2.33
N LEU A 17 -7.17 -12.33 -1.12
CA LEU A 17 -7.90 -12.70 0.11
C LEU A 17 -9.25 -11.98 0.21
N ASN A 18 -9.32 -10.74 -0.26
CA ASN A 18 -10.57 -9.97 -0.30
C ASN A 18 -11.57 -10.54 -1.31
N SER A 19 -11.13 -10.99 -2.49
CA SER A 19 -12.03 -11.63 -3.46
C SER A 19 -12.59 -12.97 -2.96
N MET A 20 -11.89 -13.63 -2.02
CA MET A 20 -12.37 -14.80 -1.29
C MET A 20 -13.17 -14.47 -0.02
N SER A 21 -13.55 -13.19 0.18
CA SER A 21 -14.25 -12.69 1.37
C SER A 21 -13.51 -12.91 2.71
N LYS A 22 -12.18 -13.12 2.68
CA LYS A 22 -11.34 -13.32 3.87
C LYS A 22 -10.62 -12.04 4.29
N PHE A 23 -11.34 -10.93 4.27
CA PHE A 23 -10.79 -9.60 4.54
C PHE A 23 -10.13 -9.48 5.92
N TRP A 24 -10.67 -10.16 6.93
CA TRP A 24 -10.12 -10.19 8.30
C TRP A 24 -8.68 -10.71 8.39
N THR A 25 -8.17 -11.38 7.37
CA THR A 25 -6.79 -11.91 7.37
C THR A 25 -5.75 -10.80 7.23
N HIS A 26 -6.01 -9.75 6.46
CA HIS A 26 -5.04 -8.67 6.19
C HIS A 26 -5.17 -7.47 7.14
N VAL A 27 -6.32 -7.33 7.79
CA VAL A 27 -6.60 -6.21 8.71
C VAL A 27 -5.60 -6.19 9.90
N PRO A 28 -5.35 -7.30 10.63
CA PRO A 28 -4.37 -7.33 11.71
C PRO A 28 -2.95 -6.99 11.23
N VAL A 29 -2.59 -7.44 10.02
CA VAL A 29 -1.29 -7.14 9.42
C VAL A 29 -1.12 -5.63 9.30
N THR A 30 -2.13 -4.94 8.79
CA THR A 30 -2.09 -3.48 8.61
C THR A 30 -1.93 -2.74 9.94
N TYR A 31 -2.66 -3.15 10.99
CA TYR A 31 -2.56 -2.52 12.31
C TYR A 31 -1.22 -2.77 13.00
N VAL A 32 -0.74 -4.02 13.02
CA VAL A 32 0.57 -4.36 13.60
C VAL A 32 1.68 -3.60 12.88
N SER A 33 1.59 -3.53 11.55
CA SER A 33 2.53 -2.79 10.73
C SER A 33 2.53 -1.30 11.04
N LEU A 34 1.37 -0.69 11.29
CA LEU A 34 1.30 0.73 11.69
C LEU A 34 2.05 0.98 13.01
N ILE A 35 1.85 0.12 14.01
CA ILE A 35 2.52 0.24 15.31
C ILE A 35 4.04 0.04 15.14
N MET A 36 4.44 -0.98 14.38
CA MET A 36 5.86 -1.23 14.08
C MET A 36 6.50 -0.05 13.34
N HIS A 37 5.79 0.56 12.39
CA HIS A 37 6.27 1.71 11.64
C HIS A 37 6.61 2.89 12.57
N ILE A 38 5.75 3.20 13.53
CA ILE A 38 5.99 4.26 14.53
C ILE A 38 7.26 3.94 15.33
N GLY A 39 7.41 2.68 15.78
CA GLY A 39 8.60 2.23 16.50
C GLY A 39 9.88 2.36 15.67
N TRP A 40 9.87 1.92 14.41
CA TRP A 40 11.01 2.03 13.51
C TRP A 40 11.35 3.48 13.17
N CYS A 41 10.35 4.33 12.96
CA CYS A 41 10.56 5.77 12.76
C CYS A 41 11.27 6.38 13.97
N TYR A 42 10.86 6.03 15.20
CA TYR A 42 11.57 6.51 16.40
C TYR A 42 13.03 6.03 16.44
N VAL A 43 13.30 4.76 16.14
CA VAL A 43 14.66 4.23 16.15
C VAL A 43 15.53 4.86 15.05
N PHE A 44 15.09 4.84 13.80
CA PHE A 44 15.92 5.27 12.67
C PHE A 44 16.03 6.80 12.54
N ILE A 45 14.94 7.52 12.82
CA ILE A 45 14.92 8.97 12.65
C ILE A 45 15.37 9.68 13.93
N VAL A 46 14.82 9.33 15.09
CA VAL A 46 15.10 10.06 16.34
C VAL A 46 16.38 9.57 17.01
N ARG A 47 16.54 8.24 17.18
CA ARG A 47 17.70 7.69 17.90
C ARG A 47 18.96 7.63 17.05
N LEU A 48 18.86 7.14 15.82
CA LEU A 48 19.99 6.98 14.90
C LEU A 48 20.26 8.21 14.03
N LYS A 49 19.36 9.22 14.05
CA LYS A 49 19.50 10.49 13.31
C LYS A 49 19.79 10.30 11.82
N LEU A 50 19.18 9.29 11.20
CA LEU A 50 19.36 9.01 9.77
C LEU A 50 18.46 9.86 8.87
N GLU A 51 17.63 10.74 9.45
CA GLU A 51 16.73 11.67 8.75
C GLU A 51 15.97 10.98 7.60
N LEU A 52 16.17 11.43 6.36
CA LEU A 52 15.51 10.92 5.15
C LEU A 52 15.84 9.45 4.88
N LEU A 53 17.09 9.05 5.11
CA LEU A 53 17.50 7.64 4.94
C LEU A 53 16.78 6.75 5.95
N GLY A 54 16.61 7.23 7.18
CA GLY A 54 15.87 6.53 8.23
C GLY A 54 14.40 6.34 7.86
N ALA A 55 13.76 7.36 7.29
CA ALA A 55 12.40 7.25 6.77
C ALA A 55 12.29 6.21 5.64
N ALA A 56 13.21 6.24 4.67
CA ALA A 56 13.24 5.29 3.56
C ALA A 56 13.44 3.83 4.02
N LEU A 57 14.35 3.60 4.99
CA LEU A 57 14.57 2.28 5.58
C LEU A 57 13.34 1.77 6.32
N THR A 58 12.66 2.65 7.06
CA THR A 58 11.44 2.30 7.78
C THR A 58 10.35 1.84 6.83
N VAL A 59 10.16 2.53 5.70
CA VAL A 59 9.22 2.14 4.64
C VAL A 59 9.62 0.81 3.99
N LEU A 60 10.91 0.58 3.76
CA LEU A 60 11.39 -0.70 3.20
C LEU A 60 11.09 -1.87 4.14
N ILE A 61 11.42 -1.73 5.42
CA ILE A 61 11.17 -2.75 6.46
C ILE A 61 9.67 -3.01 6.57
N GLN A 62 8.85 -1.96 6.50
CA GLN A 62 7.40 -2.06 6.50
C GLN A 62 6.88 -2.95 5.37
N PHE A 63 7.34 -2.69 4.13
CA PHE A 63 6.89 -3.46 2.96
C PHE A 63 7.29 -4.93 3.04
N ILE A 64 8.52 -5.21 3.48
CA ILE A 64 8.99 -6.58 3.68
C ILE A 64 8.17 -7.27 4.77
N THR A 65 7.97 -6.61 5.91
CA THR A 65 7.23 -7.18 7.05
C THR A 65 5.79 -7.49 6.66
N ASN A 66 5.11 -6.56 5.98
CA ASN A 66 3.75 -6.76 5.48
C ASN A 66 3.63 -7.97 4.57
N PHE A 67 4.55 -8.08 3.60
CA PHE A 67 4.57 -9.21 2.68
C PHE A 67 4.82 -10.54 3.42
N VAL A 68 5.83 -10.59 4.29
CA VAL A 68 6.19 -11.82 5.02
C VAL A 68 5.04 -12.28 5.92
N VAL A 69 4.40 -11.35 6.63
CA VAL A 69 3.30 -11.68 7.54
C VAL A 69 2.07 -12.15 6.76
N ILE A 70 1.66 -11.44 5.71
CA ILE A 70 0.47 -11.88 4.93
C ILE A 70 0.74 -13.22 4.23
N TRP A 71 1.96 -13.44 3.75
CA TRP A 71 2.36 -14.69 3.13
C TRP A 71 2.33 -15.84 4.15
N ALA A 72 2.92 -15.65 5.33
CA ALA A 72 2.92 -16.65 6.39
C ALA A 72 1.49 -17.00 6.85
N LEU A 73 0.62 -16.00 7.05
CA LEU A 73 -0.77 -16.21 7.41
C LEU A 73 -1.54 -16.97 6.32
N THR A 74 -1.27 -16.66 5.05
CA THR A 74 -1.87 -17.37 3.92
C THR A 74 -1.44 -18.83 3.91
N MET A 75 -0.13 -19.11 4.10
CA MET A 75 0.41 -20.47 4.14
C MET A 75 -0.11 -21.30 5.32
N ILE A 76 -0.26 -20.70 6.50
CA ILE A 76 -0.86 -21.38 7.67
C ILE A 76 -2.33 -21.73 7.39
N ASN A 77 -3.09 -20.81 6.81
CA ASN A 77 -4.50 -21.05 6.45
C ASN A 77 -4.66 -22.12 5.36
N ILE A 78 -3.73 -22.18 4.40
CA ILE A 78 -3.69 -23.25 3.38
C ILE A 78 -3.56 -24.61 4.04
N ARG A 79 -2.57 -24.75 4.93
CA ARG A 79 -2.28 -25.99 5.65
C ARG A 79 -3.42 -26.42 6.57
N SER A 80 -4.19 -25.46 7.09
CA SER A 80 -5.25 -25.68 8.06
C SER A 80 -6.54 -26.23 7.44
N LYS A 81 -6.99 -25.75 6.26
CA LYS A 81 -8.34 -26.11 5.75
C LYS A 81 -8.68 -25.74 4.30
N ASN A 82 -7.79 -25.13 3.49
CA ASN A 82 -8.18 -24.61 2.17
C ASN A 82 -7.01 -24.60 1.16
N SER A 83 -6.98 -25.58 0.25
CA SER A 83 -5.98 -25.68 -0.83
C SER A 83 -6.03 -24.55 -1.86
N ASN A 84 -7.09 -23.74 -1.87
CA ASN A 84 -7.34 -22.71 -2.90
C ASN A 84 -6.91 -21.29 -2.47
N LEU A 85 -5.94 -21.16 -1.57
CA LEU A 85 -5.51 -19.85 -1.04
C LEU A 85 -4.18 -19.36 -1.62
N VAL A 86 -3.53 -20.15 -2.48
CA VAL A 86 -2.35 -19.70 -3.24
C VAL A 86 -2.84 -19.07 -4.53
N PRO A 87 -2.40 -17.84 -4.88
CA PRO A 87 -2.60 -17.30 -6.22
C PRO A 87 -1.82 -18.16 -7.22
N THR A 88 -2.48 -19.17 -7.81
CA THR A 88 -1.90 -20.02 -8.84
C THR A 88 -2.09 -19.38 -10.20
N CYS A 89 -0.99 -19.24 -10.95
CA CYS A 89 -1.02 -18.79 -12.34
C CYS A 89 -1.55 -19.92 -13.23
N LYS A 90 -2.87 -20.09 -13.29
CA LYS A 90 -3.53 -21.06 -14.18
C LYS A 90 -3.79 -20.41 -15.54
N SER A 91 -3.70 -21.18 -16.62
CA SER A 91 -4.00 -20.69 -17.97
C SER A 91 -5.41 -20.08 -18.08
N GLU A 92 -6.37 -20.61 -17.31
CA GLU A 92 -7.73 -20.09 -17.17
C GLU A 92 -7.79 -18.66 -16.60
N ALA A 93 -6.81 -18.23 -15.79
CA ALA A 93 -6.76 -16.88 -15.25
C ALA A 93 -6.41 -15.82 -16.31
N PHE A 94 -5.95 -16.24 -17.49
CA PHE A 94 -5.72 -15.37 -18.64
C PHE A 94 -6.91 -15.32 -19.60
N HIS A 95 -7.95 -16.12 -19.35
CA HIS A 95 -9.19 -16.02 -20.09
C HIS A 95 -9.82 -14.65 -19.81
N ASP A 96 -10.17 -13.91 -20.87
CA ASP A 96 -10.72 -12.55 -20.81
C ASP A 96 -9.79 -11.43 -20.29
N TRP A 97 -8.46 -11.60 -20.34
CA TRP A 97 -7.51 -10.52 -20.01
C TRP A 97 -7.77 -9.21 -20.76
N GLY A 98 -8.22 -9.29 -22.02
CA GLY A 98 -8.60 -8.12 -22.80
C GLY A 98 -9.76 -7.32 -22.19
N LYS A 99 -10.76 -7.99 -21.60
CA LYS A 99 -11.88 -7.32 -20.91
C LYS A 99 -11.43 -6.69 -19.60
N LEU A 100 -10.58 -7.39 -18.84
CA LEU A 100 -9.98 -6.86 -17.61
C LEU A 100 -9.08 -5.66 -17.89
N PHE A 101 -8.32 -5.69 -18.99
CA PHE A 101 -7.52 -4.56 -19.43
C PHE A 101 -8.39 -3.37 -19.84
N LEU A 102 -9.46 -3.62 -20.60
CA LEU A 102 -10.38 -2.57 -21.05
C LEU A 102 -11.10 -1.89 -19.88
N SER A 103 -11.44 -2.63 -18.82
CA SER A 103 -12.06 -2.05 -17.62
C SER A 103 -11.04 -1.39 -16.69
N GLY A 104 -9.85 -1.96 -16.53
CA GLY A 104 -8.81 -1.43 -15.65
C GLY A 104 -8.08 -0.22 -16.20
N CYS A 105 -7.93 -0.11 -17.52
CA CYS A 105 -7.18 0.95 -18.18
C CYS A 105 -7.75 2.36 -17.91
N PRO A 106 -9.06 2.63 -18.08
CA PRO A 106 -9.65 3.93 -17.73
C PRO A 106 -9.46 4.29 -16.25
N THR A 107 -9.66 3.32 -15.34
CA THR A 107 -9.46 3.53 -13.91
C THR A 107 -8.00 3.88 -13.59
N TYR A 108 -7.05 3.21 -14.23
CA TYR A 108 -5.63 3.51 -14.06
C TYR A 108 -5.27 4.92 -14.57
N PHE A 109 -5.80 5.34 -15.72
CA PHE A 109 -5.58 6.69 -16.23
C PHE A 109 -6.16 7.77 -15.31
N LEU A 110 -7.38 7.56 -14.78
CA LEU A 110 -7.96 8.48 -13.80
C LEU A 110 -7.10 8.58 -12.54
N GLN A 111 -6.61 7.44 -12.03
CA GLN A 111 -5.71 7.40 -10.88
C GLN A 111 -4.40 8.14 -11.18
N LEU A 112 -3.82 7.95 -12.37
CA LEU A 112 -2.58 8.60 -12.79
C LEU A 112 -2.75 10.12 -12.92
N ILE A 113 -3.85 10.58 -13.51
CA ILE A 113 -4.16 12.01 -13.63
C ILE A 113 -4.36 12.63 -12.24
N SER A 114 -5.07 11.94 -11.34
CA SER A 114 -5.24 12.39 -9.96
C SER A 114 -3.89 12.52 -9.25
N PHE A 115 -3.03 11.50 -9.36
CA PHE A 115 -1.69 11.54 -8.80
C PHE A 115 -0.84 12.68 -9.38
N LEU A 116 -0.84 12.85 -10.70
CA LEU A 116 -0.09 13.92 -11.37
C LEU A 116 -0.59 15.31 -10.96
N SER A 117 -1.90 15.45 -10.72
CA SER A 117 -2.48 16.71 -10.25
C SER A 117 -1.98 17.06 -8.85
N ILE A 118 -1.91 16.08 -7.95
CA ILE A 118 -1.36 16.25 -6.60
C ILE A 118 0.11 16.63 -6.67
N GLU A 119 0.91 15.90 -7.45
CA GLU A 119 2.34 16.18 -7.62
C GLU A 119 2.60 17.56 -8.24
N SER A 120 1.77 18.00 -9.19
CA SER A 120 1.87 19.34 -9.78
C SER A 120 1.64 20.43 -8.73
N VAL A 121 0.66 20.26 -7.85
CA VAL A 121 0.42 21.19 -6.74
C VAL A 121 1.59 21.18 -5.77
N VAL A 122 2.11 20.00 -5.41
CA VAL A 122 3.28 19.86 -4.52
C VAL A 122 4.48 20.60 -5.12
N LEU A 123 4.78 20.39 -6.41
CA LEU A 123 5.85 21.09 -7.12
C LEU A 123 5.68 22.61 -7.09
N ILE A 124 4.49 23.13 -7.39
CA ILE A 124 4.20 24.57 -7.34
C ILE A 124 4.38 25.11 -5.92
N THR A 125 3.86 24.40 -4.90
CA THR A 125 4.02 24.80 -3.49
C THR A 125 5.46 24.73 -2.99
N GLY A 126 6.29 23.88 -3.61
CA GLY A 126 7.71 23.78 -3.30
C GLY A 126 8.52 25.02 -3.72
N PHE A 127 8.04 25.82 -4.67
CA PHE A 127 8.70 27.07 -5.08
C PHE A 127 8.34 28.28 -4.21
N LEU A 128 7.37 28.14 -3.29
CA LEU A 128 6.90 29.22 -2.43
C LEU A 128 7.74 29.30 -1.15
N GLU A 129 7.33 28.56 -0.10
CA GLU A 129 8.04 28.49 1.17
C GLU A 129 7.87 27.08 1.77
N VAL A 130 8.87 26.63 2.53
CA VAL A 130 8.87 25.29 3.17
C VAL A 130 7.63 25.09 4.07
N GLN A 131 7.18 26.15 4.74
CA GLN A 131 6.00 26.11 5.61
C GLN A 131 4.72 25.83 4.81
N ILE A 132 4.60 26.44 3.62
CA ILE A 132 3.46 26.25 2.71
C ILE A 132 3.45 24.81 2.18
N LEU A 133 4.61 24.26 1.83
CA LEU A 133 4.74 22.87 1.38
C LEU A 133 4.30 21.86 2.46
N VAL A 134 4.72 22.08 3.71
CA VAL A 134 4.33 21.23 4.85
C VAL A 134 2.83 21.33 5.11
N ALA A 135 2.27 22.54 5.12
CA ALA A 135 0.84 22.76 5.31
C ALA A 135 0.00 22.11 4.20
N ASN A 136 0.44 22.25 2.94
CA ASN A 136 -0.20 21.63 1.79
C ASN A 136 -0.22 20.09 1.91
N THR A 137 0.91 19.49 2.29
CA THR A 137 1.00 18.03 2.49
C THR A 137 0.08 17.56 3.62
N ALA A 138 -0.02 18.31 4.72
CA ALA A 138 -0.95 18.00 5.82
C ALA A 138 -2.41 18.08 5.37
N LEU A 139 -2.77 19.11 4.59
CA LEU A 139 -4.12 19.28 4.04
C LEU A 139 -4.50 18.13 3.11
N ILE A 140 -3.61 17.77 2.18
CA ILE A 140 -3.83 16.65 1.24
C ILE A 140 -4.07 15.35 2.01
N ASN A 141 -3.27 15.07 3.04
CA ASN A 141 -3.44 13.87 3.87
C ASN A 141 -4.79 13.86 4.61
N LEU A 142 -5.21 15.00 5.16
CA LEU A 142 -6.50 15.12 5.83
C LEU A 142 -7.67 14.89 4.86
N LEU A 143 -7.61 15.50 3.68
CA LEU A 143 -8.61 15.31 2.63
C LEU A 143 -8.69 13.85 2.17
N ASN A 144 -7.54 13.17 2.03
CA ASN A 144 -7.50 11.75 1.68
C ASN A 144 -8.17 10.86 2.74
N ILE A 145 -7.98 11.17 4.03
CA ILE A 145 -8.64 10.45 5.12
C ILE A 145 -10.16 10.67 5.05
N LEU A 146 -10.61 11.92 4.88
CA LEU A 146 -12.03 12.26 4.77
C LEU A 146 -12.68 11.59 3.56
N TYR A 147 -12.00 11.59 2.41
CA TYR A 147 -12.42 10.85 1.23
C TYR A 147 -12.62 9.38 1.56
N LEU A 148 -11.66 8.74 2.23
CA LEU A 148 -11.76 7.33 2.61
C LEU A 148 -12.98 7.02 3.50
N PHE A 149 -13.35 7.93 4.41
CA PHE A 149 -14.55 7.78 5.24
C PHE A 149 -15.86 7.92 4.45
N ILE A 150 -15.94 8.86 3.51
CA ILE A 150 -17.14 9.09 2.70
C ILE A 150 -17.44 7.88 1.81
N TYR A 151 -16.42 7.22 1.27
CA TYR A 151 -16.57 6.05 0.39
C TYR A 151 -16.59 4.71 1.14
N ALA A 152 -16.43 4.71 2.47
CA ALA A 152 -16.52 3.51 3.31
C ALA A 152 -17.93 3.27 3.88
N VAL A 153 -18.85 4.24 3.71
CA VAL A 153 -20.29 4.15 4.02
C VAL A 153 -21.04 3.79 2.74
#